data_AF-A0A7C7CI28-F1
#
_entry.id   AF-A0A7C7CI28-F1
#
_cell.length_a   1.000
_cell.length_b   1.000
_cell.length_c   1.000
_cell.angle_alpha   90.00
_cell.angle_beta   90.00
_cell.angle_gamma   90.00
#
_symmetry.space_group_name_H-M   'P 1'
#
loop_
_entity.id
_entity.type
_entity.pdbx_description
1 polymer ?
#
loop_
_entity_poly.entity_id
_entity_poly.type
_entity_poly.pdbx_seq_one_letter_code
_entity_poly.pdbx_strand_id
1 'polypeptide(L)' 'NITTKSLGVRRAVALGQILPGIPTWQLGAESRFPGLVFVVFPGNVGDPGGLVDMVSKLAIPG' A
#
# COMPACT_ATOMS: atom_id res chain seq x y z
N ASN A 1 -7.72 10.55 -9.32
CA ASN A 1 -6.77 10.71 -8.19
C ASN A 1 -5.35 10.69 -8.77
N ILE A 2 -4.34 11.25 -8.09
CA ILE A 2 -2.93 11.21 -8.53
C ILE A 2 -2.46 9.77 -8.76
N THR A 3 -2.85 8.83 -7.89
CA THR A 3 -2.50 7.41 -7.99
C THR A 3 -2.99 6.75 -9.27
N THR A 4 -4.25 6.99 -9.66
CA THR A 4 -4.85 6.39 -10.87
C THR A 4 -4.15 6.86 -12.14
N LYS A 5 -3.75 8.14 -12.19
CA LYS A 5 -3.06 8.71 -13.36
C LYS A 5 -1.58 8.30 -13.41
N SER A 6 -0.87 8.37 -12.27
CA SER A 6 0.57 8.11 -12.23
C SER A 6 0.95 6.64 -12.35
N LEU A 7 0.10 5.73 -11.82
CA LEU A 7 0.35 4.29 -11.82
C LEU A 7 -0.48 3.53 -12.87
N GLY A 8 -1.30 4.23 -13.66
CA GLY A 8 -2.18 3.60 -14.66
C GLY A 8 -3.22 2.64 -14.05
N VAL A 9 -3.57 2.83 -12.78
CA VAL A 9 -4.45 1.90 -12.04
C VAL A 9 -5.90 2.15 -12.42
N ARG A 10 -6.57 1.12 -12.93
CA ARG A 10 -8.03 1.12 -13.14
C ARG A 10 -8.73 0.35 -12.03
N ARG A 11 -8.12 -0.73 -11.55
CA ARG A 11 -8.61 -1.59 -10.47
C ARG A 11 -7.45 -1.97 -9.57
N ALA A 12 -7.77 -2.15 -8.30
CA ALA A 12 -6.87 -2.70 -7.31
C ALA A 12 -7.68 -3.58 -6.36
N VAL A 13 -7.05 -4.63 -5.86
CA VAL A 13 -7.65 -5.50 -4.85
C VAL A 13 -7.32 -4.91 -3.48
N ALA A 14 -8.34 -4.70 -2.65
CA ALA A 14 -8.12 -4.32 -1.25
C ALA A 14 -7.58 -5.52 -0.48
N LEU A 15 -6.37 -5.40 0.06
CA LEU A 15 -5.75 -6.42 0.90
C LEU A 15 -6.11 -6.25 2.39
N GLY A 16 -6.75 -5.13 2.73
CA GLY A 16 -7.11 -4.77 4.10
C GLY A 16 -6.25 -3.62 4.61
N GLN A 17 -5.76 -3.74 5.83
CA GLN A 17 -4.91 -2.75 6.49
C GLN A 17 -3.65 -3.43 7.04
N ILE A 18 -2.49 -2.85 6.78
CA ILE A 18 -1.21 -3.36 7.29
C ILE A 18 -0.98 -2.97 8.76
N LEU A 19 -1.48 -1.80 9.13
CA LEU A 19 -1.55 -1.28 10.50
C LEU A 19 -2.92 -0.62 10.69
N PRO A 20 -3.41 -0.46 11.93
CA PRO A 20 -4.69 0.21 12.18
C PRO A 20 -4.77 1.58 11.47
N GLY A 21 -5.75 1.74 10.58
CA GLY A 21 -5.94 2.98 9.83
C GLY A 21 -5.04 3.15 8.59
N ILE A 22 -4.18 2.18 8.26
CA ILE A 22 -3.27 2.24 7.11
C ILE A 22 -3.70 1.24 6.03
N PRO A 23 -4.44 1.69 5.00
CA PRO A 23 -4.98 0.80 3.97
C PRO A 23 -3.92 0.28 3.01
N THR A 24 -4.14 -0.93 2.50
CA THR A 24 -3.21 -1.64 1.63
C THR A 24 -3.96 -2.25 0.43
N TRP A 25 -3.38 -2.10 -0.75
CA TRP A 25 -3.95 -2.60 -2.00
C TRP A 25 -2.91 -3.34 -2.84
N GLN A 26 -3.38 -4.23 -3.72
CA GLN A 26 -2.59 -4.83 -4.79
C GLN A 26 -3.07 -4.31 -6.13
N LEU A 27 -2.16 -3.81 -6.95
CA LEU A 27 -2.51 -3.24 -8.25
C LEU A 27 -2.94 -4.34 -9.25
N GLY A 28 -3.99 -4.04 -10.03
CA GLY A 28 -4.49 -4.91 -11.08
C GLY A 28 -3.52 -5.10 -12.24
N ALA A 29 -3.78 -6.12 -13.06
CA ALA A 29 -2.96 -6.47 -14.21
C ALA A 29 -2.88 -5.37 -15.29
N GLU A 30 -3.85 -4.46 -15.31
CA GLU A 30 -3.85 -3.33 -16.24
C GLU A 30 -3.01 -2.13 -15.79
N SER A 31 -2.50 -2.15 -14.56
CA SER A 31 -1.66 -1.07 -14.04
C SER A 31 -0.26 -1.09 -14.65
N ARG A 32 0.47 0.00 -14.48
CA ARG A 32 1.88 0.10 -14.89
C ARG A 32 2.78 -0.90 -14.16
N PHE A 33 2.39 -1.32 -12.95
CA PHE A 33 3.12 -2.27 -12.12
C PHE A 33 2.17 -3.35 -11.58
N PRO A 34 1.80 -4.35 -12.41
CA PRO A 34 0.90 -5.43 -12.01
C PRO A 34 1.36 -6.14 -10.74
N GLY A 35 0.44 -6.36 -9.79
CA GLY A 35 0.74 -7.10 -8.57
C GLY A 35 1.53 -6.31 -7.52
N LEU A 36 1.92 -5.07 -7.79
CA LEU A 36 2.60 -4.23 -6.81
C LEU A 36 1.70 -4.00 -5.59
N VAL A 37 2.25 -4.21 -4.40
CA VAL A 37 1.62 -3.80 -3.14
C VAL A 37 1.78 -2.29 -2.99
N PHE A 38 0.66 -1.59 -2.88
CA PHE A 38 0.58 -0.14 -2.75
C PHE A 38 -0.05 0.21 -1.40
N VAL A 39 0.68 1.00 -0.60
CA VAL A 39 0.26 1.45 0.73
C VAL A 39 0.23 2.98 0.73
N VAL A 40 -0.87 3.55 1.25
CA VAL A 40 -0.97 4.99 1.51
C VAL A 40 -0.89 5.18 3.02
N PHE A 41 0.18 5.83 3.48
CA PHE A 41 0.40 6.12 4.90
C PHE A 41 -0.20 7.51 5.23
N PRO A 42 -1.30 7.61 5.99
CA PRO A 42 -1.87 8.90 6.37
C PRO A 42 -0.96 9.61 7.38
N GLY A 43 -0.70 10.91 7.18
CA GLY A 43 0.20 11.67 8.06
C GLY A 43 -0.30 11.91 9.48
N ASN A 44 -1.53 11.51 9.79
CA ASN A 44 -2.19 11.66 11.09
C ASN A 44 -2.49 10.32 11.78
N VAL A 45 -2.00 9.20 11.25
CA VAL A 45 -2.23 7.85 11.77
C VAL A 45 -0.91 7.21 12.15
N GLY A 46 -0.91 6.49 13.28
CA GLY A 46 0.24 5.76 13.79
C GLY A 46 1.12 6.57 14.74
N ASP A 47 2.17 5.90 15.21
CA ASP A 47 3.16 6.43 16.15
C ASP A 47 4.47 6.76 15.42
N PRO A 48 5.46 7.41 16.06
CA PRO A 48 6.76 7.72 15.45
C PRO A 48 7.48 6.50 14.84
N GLY A 49 7.18 5.29 15.32
CA GLY A 49 7.71 4.02 14.79
C GLY A 49 6.89 3.38 13.67
N GLY A 50 5.72 3.92 13.29
CA GLY A 50 4.75 3.23 12.44
C GLY A 50 5.26 2.86 11.05
N LEU A 51 6.16 3.65 10.46
CA LEU A 51 6.80 3.31 9.18
C LEU A 51 7.77 2.12 9.33
N VAL A 52 8.51 2.06 10.43
CA VAL A 52 9.44 0.95 10.71
C VAL A 52 8.65 -0.33 10.92
N ASP A 53 7.60 -0.28 11.75
CA ASP A 53 6.73 -1.43 12.03
C ASP A 53 6.06 -1.96 10.75
N MET A 54 5.63 -1.06 9.87
CA MET A 54 5.05 -1.39 8.58
C MET A 54 6.06 -2.13 7.68
N VAL A 55 7.28 -1.61 7.56
CA VAL A 55 8.33 -2.24 6.73
C VAL A 55 8.71 -3.61 7.28
N SER A 56 8.83 -3.75 8.61
CA SER A 56 9.10 -5.05 9.24
C SER A 56 7.99 -6.08 8.98
N LYS A 57 6.74 -5.67 8.82
CA LYS A 57 5.62 -6.55 8.45
C LYS A 57 5.57 -6.89 6.96
N LEU A 58 6.05 -6.00 6.09
CA LEU A 58 6.14 -6.23 4.64
C LEU A 58 7.34 -7.11 4.25
N ALA A 59 8.37 -7.16 5.09
CA ALA A 59 9.56 -7.95 4.83
C ALA A 59 9.16 -9.42 4.67
N ILE A 60 9.33 -9.93 3.45
CA ILE A 60 9.32 -11.37 3.17
C ILE A 60 10.48 -11.95 3.98
N PRO A 61 10.28 -12.95 4.85
CA PRO A 61 11.40 -13.63 5.48
C PRO A 61 12.32 -14.15 4.36
N GLY A 62 13.60 -13.78 4.44
CA GLY A 62 14.63 -14.24 3.51
C GLY A 62 14.77 -15.75 3.52
#